data_AF-A0A7K3PLD6-F1
#
_entry.id   AF-A0A7K3PLD6-F1
#
_cell.length_a   1.000
_cell.length_b   1.000
_cell.length_c   1.000
_cell.angle_alpha   90.00
_cell.angle_beta   90.00
_cell.angle_gamma   90.00
#
_symmetry.space_group_name_H-M   'P 1'
#
loop_
_entity.id
_entity.type
_entity.pdbx_description
1 polymer ?
#
loop_
_entity_poly.entity_id
_entity_poly.type
_entity_poly.pdbx_seq_one_letter_code
_entity_poly.pdbx_strand_id
1 'polypeptide(L)'
;APGGRTESTEPALRATLRVTLDAPVPGLDEPTPGRGRLAHPDGRTTAFQGGRVTGRIPRTATLRPTVVPLEWHRMGDPPTRRPVRELGNGPTDLALLASALDRAAREVSAAEVPSLL
;
A
#
# COMPACT_ATOMS: atom_id res chain seq x y z
N ALA A 1 19.29 8.05 18.87
CA ALA A 1 18.50 7.21 17.95
C ALA A 1 17.41 8.09 17.37
N PRO A 2 17.12 8.10 16.06
CA PRO A 2 16.17 9.06 15.56
C PRO A 2 14.78 8.52 15.88
N GLY A 3 14.17 9.00 16.96
CA GLY A 3 12.73 9.00 16.94
C GLY A 3 12.30 10.16 16.05
N GLY A 4 11.45 9.84 15.09
CA GLY A 4 10.95 10.83 14.13
C GLY A 4 9.88 11.70 14.76
N ARG A 5 9.23 12.53 13.94
CA ARG A 5 8.12 13.43 14.32
C ARG A 5 7.02 12.78 15.19
N THR A 6 6.85 11.46 15.11
CA THR A 6 5.81 10.72 15.85
C THR A 6 6.34 9.96 17.06
N GLU A 7 7.60 10.12 17.46
CA GLU A 7 8.24 9.27 18.50
C GLU A 7 7.53 9.27 19.85
N SER A 8 6.91 10.39 20.22
CA SER A 8 6.24 10.60 21.50
C SER A 8 4.72 10.48 21.42
N THR A 9 4.16 10.09 20.26
CA THR A 9 2.71 9.96 20.12
C THR A 9 2.22 8.63 20.71
N GLU A 10 1.01 8.62 21.25
CA GLU A 10 0.41 7.41 21.82
C GLU A 10 0.41 6.20 20.87
N PRO A 11 0.12 6.34 19.56
CA PRO A 11 0.29 5.25 18.60
C PRO A 11 1.72 4.70 18.53
N ALA A 12 2.74 5.57 18.59
CA ALA A 12 4.13 5.12 18.55
C ALA A 12 4.57 4.40 19.84
N LEU A 13 4.00 4.78 20.98
CA LEU A 13 4.28 4.16 22.27
C LEU A 13 3.56 2.80 22.44
N ARG A 14 2.35 2.66 21.87
CA ARG A 14 1.53 1.44 22.00
C ARG A 14 1.71 0.43 20.86
N ALA A 15 2.31 0.82 19.74
CA ALA A 15 2.51 -0.08 18.60
C ALA A 15 3.41 -1.28 18.98
N THR A 16 2.85 -2.48 18.87
CA THR A 16 3.60 -3.74 19.05
C THR A 16 4.35 -4.14 17.78
N LEU A 17 3.90 -3.63 16.62
CA LEU A 17 4.48 -3.92 15.31
C LEU A 17 4.99 -2.61 14.69
N ARG A 18 6.25 -2.60 14.24
CA ARG A 18 6.84 -1.39 13.65
C ARG A 18 7.28 -1.61 12.23
N VAL A 19 6.78 -0.78 11.34
CA VAL A 19 7.17 -0.74 9.93
C VAL A 19 8.25 0.31 9.73
N THR A 20 9.37 -0.08 9.12
CA THR A 20 10.39 0.85 8.64
C THR A 20 10.53 0.68 7.13
N LEU A 21 10.30 1.75 6.38
CA LEU A 21 10.50 1.75 4.93
C LEU A 21 11.96 2.08 4.62
N ASP A 22 12.51 1.38 3.63
CA ASP A 22 13.81 1.71 3.08
C ASP A 22 13.73 3.08 2.39
N ALA A 23 14.78 3.89 2.51
CA ALA A 23 14.84 5.19 1.84
C ALA A 23 14.83 4.98 0.32
N PRO A 24 14.03 5.75 -0.45
CA PRO A 24 14.11 5.71 -1.90
C PRO A 24 15.53 6.08 -2.34
N VAL A 25 16.17 5.22 -3.14
CA VAL A 25 17.48 5.51 -3.75
C VAL A 25 17.23 6.01 -5.17
N PRO A 26 17.57 7.26 -5.52
CA PRO A 26 17.40 7.77 -6.87
C PRO A 26 18.31 7.02 -7.86
N GLY A 27 17.76 6.49 -8.96
CA GLY A 27 18.52 5.70 -9.95
C GLY A 27 17.74 5.29 -11.21
N LEU A 28 18.47 4.95 -12.28
CA LEU A 28 18.01 5.04 -13.70
C LEU A 28 16.89 4.07 -14.16
N ASP A 29 16.37 3.17 -13.30
CA ASP A 29 15.26 2.21 -13.60
C ASP A 29 14.28 2.05 -12.40
N GLU A 30 13.72 3.14 -11.86
CA GLU A 30 12.82 3.11 -10.68
C GLU A 30 11.47 2.36 -10.91
N PRO A 31 10.97 1.54 -9.96
CA PRO A 31 10.67 1.99 -8.60
C PRO A 31 10.90 0.94 -7.47
N THR A 32 11.44 1.33 -6.31
CA THR A 32 11.26 0.55 -5.05
C THR A 32 10.75 1.37 -3.85
N PRO A 33 9.71 2.21 -4.00
CA PRO A 33 8.95 2.65 -2.85
C PRO A 33 8.19 1.46 -2.25
N GLY A 34 8.18 1.37 -0.92
CA GLY A 34 7.45 0.33 -0.19
C GLY A 34 8.27 -0.89 0.23
N ARG A 35 9.56 -1.02 -0.17
CA ARG A 35 10.46 -1.98 0.49
C ARG A 35 10.70 -1.55 1.93
N GLY A 36 10.82 -2.53 2.82
CA GLY A 36 11.12 -2.24 4.20
C GLY A 36 11.21 -3.48 5.08
N ARG A 37 11.21 -3.22 6.39
CA ARG A 37 11.25 -4.24 7.43
C ARG A 37 10.10 -4.06 8.41
N LEU A 38 9.55 -5.20 8.83
CA LEU A 38 8.56 -5.33 9.88
C LEU A 38 9.27 -5.84 11.14
N ALA A 39 9.32 -5.03 12.19
CA ALA A 39 9.86 -5.42 13.49
C ALA A 39 8.74 -5.91 14.41
N HIS A 40 8.94 -7.09 14.99
CA HIS A 40 8.01 -7.76 15.91
C HIS A 40 8.43 -7.56 17.38
N PRO A 41 7.50 -7.71 18.35
CA PRO A 41 7.82 -7.57 19.78
C PRO A 41 8.89 -8.54 20.29
N ASP A 42 9.00 -9.70 19.65
CA ASP A 42 9.98 -10.75 19.99
C ASP A 42 11.37 -10.49 19.38
N GLY A 43 11.58 -9.33 18.78
CA GLY A 43 12.84 -8.93 18.16
C GLY A 43 13.05 -9.46 16.74
N ARG A 44 12.15 -10.31 16.21
CA ARG A 44 12.25 -10.76 14.82
C ARG A 44 12.01 -9.60 13.87
N THR A 45 12.72 -9.63 12.74
CA THR A 45 12.50 -8.71 11.63
C THR A 45 12.18 -9.47 10.36
N THR A 46 11.13 -9.04 9.65
CA THR A 46 10.68 -9.65 8.40
C THR A 46 10.78 -8.62 7.29
N ALA A 47 11.51 -8.93 6.21
CA ALA A 47 11.51 -8.09 5.03
C ALA A 47 10.14 -8.14 4.34
N PHE A 48 9.64 -6.99 3.87
CA PHE A 48 8.37 -6.92 3.16
C PHE A 48 8.45 -5.95 1.97
N GLN A 49 7.51 -6.10 1.04
CA GLN A 49 7.21 -5.13 -0.01
C GLN A 49 5.76 -4.68 0.16
N GLY A 50 5.54 -3.38 0.31
CA GLY A 50 4.22 -2.79 0.31
C GLY A 50 3.54 -2.90 -1.06
N GLY A 51 2.23 -3.14 -1.06
CA GLY A 51 1.43 -3.10 -2.28
C GLY A 51 1.38 -1.69 -2.86
N ARG A 52 1.41 -1.59 -4.19
CA ARG A 52 1.26 -0.33 -4.94
C ARG A 52 -0.15 -0.24 -5.52
N VAL A 53 -0.83 0.85 -5.20
CA VAL A 53 -2.14 1.20 -5.78
C VAL A 53 -1.94 2.47 -6.60
N THR A 54 -2.00 2.36 -7.91
CA THR A 54 -1.80 3.49 -8.83
C THR A 54 -2.61 3.34 -10.11
N GLY A 55 -3.39 4.36 -10.45
CA GLY A 55 -4.04 4.47 -11.75
C GLY A 55 -5.42 5.11 -11.68
N ARG A 56 -6.09 5.11 -12.83
CA ARG A 56 -7.54 5.32 -12.93
C ARG A 56 -8.10 4.15 -13.70
N ILE A 57 -9.29 3.69 -13.35
CA ILE A 57 -10.04 2.79 -14.21
C ILE A 57 -10.74 3.66 -15.25
N PRO A 58 -10.43 3.53 -16.56
CA PRO A 58 -11.22 4.20 -17.58
C PRO A 58 -12.66 3.70 -17.48
N ARG A 59 -13.64 4.60 -17.65
CA ARG A 59 -15.08 4.29 -17.51
C ARG A 59 -15.56 3.10 -18.35
N THR A 60 -14.79 2.70 -19.37
CA THR A 60 -15.06 1.63 -20.33
C THR A 60 -14.12 0.43 -20.20
N ALA A 61 -13.28 0.36 -19.16
CA ALA A 61 -12.38 -0.76 -18.97
C ALA A 61 -13.17 -2.04 -18.68
N THR A 62 -13.26 -2.90 -19.68
CA THR A 62 -13.85 -4.25 -19.58
C THR A 62 -12.85 -5.30 -19.10
N LEU A 63 -11.59 -4.90 -18.86
CA LEU A 63 -10.55 -5.80 -18.40
C LEU A 63 -10.87 -6.26 -16.98
N ARG A 64 -10.96 -7.58 -16.80
CA ARG A 64 -11.06 -8.18 -15.47
C ARG A 64 -9.77 -7.88 -14.68
N PRO A 65 -9.88 -7.58 -13.37
CA PRO A 65 -8.72 -7.59 -12.49
C PRO A 65 -8.00 -8.95 -12.61
N THR A 66 -6.68 -8.92 -12.72
CA THR A 66 -5.85 -10.12 -12.78
C THR A 66 -4.85 -10.09 -11.64
N VAL A 67 -4.74 -11.20 -10.92
CA VAL A 67 -3.70 -11.43 -9.91
C VAL A 67 -2.63 -12.30 -10.57
N VAL A 68 -1.38 -11.84 -10.53
CA VAL A 68 -0.22 -12.60 -11.06
C VAL A 68 0.80 -12.77 -9.94
N PRO A 69 1.36 -13.98 -9.73
CA PRO A 69 2.46 -14.16 -8.81
C PRO A 69 3.70 -13.41 -9.33
N LEU A 70 4.48 -12.84 -8.42
CA LEU A 70 5.73 -12.15 -8.73
C LEU A 70 6.87 -12.74 -7.91
N GLU A 71 8.03 -12.87 -8.54
CA GLU A 71 9.27 -13.24 -7.87
C GLU A 71 9.70 -12.16 -6.88
N TRP A 72 10.25 -12.56 -5.73
CA TRP A 72 10.59 -11.62 -4.65
C TRP A 72 11.53 -10.47 -5.08
N HIS A 73 12.50 -10.75 -5.94
CA HIS A 73 13.43 -9.73 -6.43
C HIS A 73 12.74 -8.68 -7.32
N ARG A 74 11.58 -9.02 -7.90
CA ARG A 74 10.74 -8.15 -8.73
C ARG A 74 9.63 -7.45 -7.95
N MET A 75 9.45 -7.79 -6.67
CA MET A 75 8.49 -7.13 -5.81
C MET A 75 8.87 -5.65 -5.66
N GLY A 76 7.97 -4.75 -6.08
CA GLY A 76 8.22 -3.30 -6.13
C GLY A 76 8.28 -2.76 -7.56
N ASP A 77 8.62 -3.60 -8.54
CA ASP A 77 8.61 -3.26 -9.96
C ASP A 77 7.25 -2.69 -10.37
N PRO A 78 7.20 -1.74 -11.33
CA PRO A 78 5.94 -1.22 -11.78
C PRO A 78 5.18 -2.33 -12.52
N PRO A 79 3.85 -2.42 -12.37
CA PRO A 79 3.07 -3.39 -13.15
C PRO A 79 3.26 -3.13 -14.64
N THR A 80 3.28 -4.19 -15.44
CA THR A 80 3.33 -4.07 -16.90
C THR A 80 2.20 -3.17 -17.38
N ARG A 81 2.54 -2.04 -18.00
CA ARG A 81 1.56 -1.09 -18.52
C ARG A 81 0.71 -1.78 -19.57
N ARG A 82 -0.60 -1.74 -19.41
CA ARG A 82 -1.55 -2.18 -20.44
C ARG A 82 -2.11 -0.93 -21.09
N PRO A 83 -2.16 -0.83 -22.43
CA PRO A 83 -2.79 0.31 -23.08
C PRO A 83 -4.28 0.28 -22.73
N VAL A 84 -4.80 1.36 -22.17
CA VAL A 84 -6.23 1.54 -21.92
C VAL A 84 -6.70 2.80 -22.63
N ARG A 85 -7.81 2.72 -23.36
CA ARG A 85 -8.36 3.85 -24.09
C ARG A 85 -9.08 4.77 -23.11
N GLU A 86 -8.53 5.96 -22.90
CA GLU A 86 -9.13 6.96 -22.01
C GLU A 86 -10.26 7.70 -22.72
N LEU A 87 -11.49 7.59 -22.19
CA LEU A 87 -12.60 8.46 -22.55
C LEU A 87 -13.29 8.92 -21.26
N GLY A 88 -12.77 10.00 -20.68
CA GLY A 88 -13.27 10.62 -19.44
C GLY A 88 -12.63 10.09 -18.14
N ASN A 89 -12.77 10.87 -17.06
CA ASN A 89 -12.18 10.58 -15.75
C ASN A 89 -13.11 9.67 -14.91
N GLY A 90 -12.85 8.36 -14.89
CA GLY A 90 -13.45 7.40 -13.95
C GLY A 90 -12.86 7.50 -12.54
N PRO A 91 -13.38 6.73 -11.55
CA PRO A 91 -12.83 6.71 -10.19
C PRO A 91 -11.38 6.20 -10.18
N THR A 92 -10.60 6.70 -9.22
CA THR A 92 -9.25 6.17 -8.98
C THR A 92 -9.33 4.78 -8.38
N ASP A 93 -8.32 3.97 -8.62
CA ASP A 93 -8.15 2.67 -7.94
C ASP A 93 -8.05 2.82 -6.41
N LEU A 94 -7.49 3.93 -5.91
CA LEU A 94 -7.55 4.29 -4.49
C LEU A 94 -9.00 4.47 -3.99
N ALA A 95 -9.85 5.16 -4.74
CA ALA A 95 -11.25 5.34 -4.35
C ALA A 95 -12.01 4.00 -4.34
N LEU A 96 -11.69 3.11 -5.28
CA LEU A 96 -12.25 1.76 -5.33
C LEU A 96 -11.77 0.90 -4.17
N LEU A 97 -10.48 0.95 -3.83
CA LEU A 97 -9.94 0.25 -2.68
C LEU A 97 -10.60 0.74 -1.38
N ALA A 98 -10.72 2.06 -1.19
CA ALA A 98 -11.38 2.65 -0.03
C ALA A 98 -12.84 2.19 0.08
N SER A 99 -13.58 2.22 -1.05
CA SER A 99 -14.98 1.76 -1.10
C SER A 99 -15.11 0.25 -0.83
N ALA A 100 -14.15 -0.56 -1.28
CA ALA A 100 -14.13 -1.99 -1.01
C ALA A 100 -13.81 -2.29 0.45
N LEU A 101 -12.86 -1.57 1.04
CA LEU A 101 -12.49 -1.70 2.44
C LEU A 101 -13.63 -1.30 3.37
N ASP A 102 -14.32 -0.18 3.09
CA ASP A 102 -15.50 0.25 3.87
C ASP A 102 -16.60 -0.82 3.85
N ARG A 103 -16.91 -1.38 2.67
CA ARG A 103 -17.88 -2.47 2.56
C ARG A 103 -17.46 -3.70 3.35
N ALA A 104 -16.21 -4.14 3.20
CA ALA A 104 -15.70 -5.31 3.91
C ALA A 104 -15.75 -5.12 5.43
N ALA A 105 -15.41 -3.92 5.93
CA ALA A 105 -15.49 -3.58 7.35
C ALA A 105 -16.93 -3.68 7.87
N ARG A 106 -17.91 -3.18 7.10
CA ARG A 106 -19.34 -3.31 7.43
C ARG A 106 -19.80 -4.78 7.42
N GLU A 107 -19.38 -5.56 6.43
CA GLU A 107 -19.74 -6.98 6.31
C GLU A 107 -19.28 -7.80 7.52
N VAL A 108 -18.12 -7.48 8.09
CA VAL A 108 -17.60 -8.16 9.29
C VAL A 108 -17.93 -7.45 10.60
N SER A 109 -18.74 -6.39 10.56
CA SER A 109 -19.07 -5.55 11.73
C SER A 109 -17.82 -5.10 12.50
N ALA A 110 -16.78 -4.69 11.78
CA ALA A 110 -15.55 -4.20 12.39
C ALA A 110 -15.84 -3.01 13.32
N ALA A 111 -15.12 -2.94 14.46
CA ALA A 111 -15.26 -1.81 15.36
C ALA A 111 -14.88 -0.51 14.66
N GLU A 112 -15.78 0.48 14.69
CA GLU A 112 -15.50 1.80 14.13
C GLU A 112 -14.41 2.49 14.95
N VAL A 113 -13.38 2.97 14.25
CA VAL A 113 -12.33 3.79 14.85
C VAL A 113 -12.67 5.24 14.56
N PRO A 114 -12.62 6.14 15.57
CA PRO A 114 -12.84 7.57 15.36
C PRO A 114 -11.91 8.11 14.27
N SER A 115 -12.40 9.09 13.49
CA SER A 115 -11.58 9.80 12.51
C SER A 115 -10.31 10.36 13.16
N LEU A 116 -9.17 10.19 12.48
CA LEU A 116 -7.89 10.79 12.84
C LEU A 116 -7.63 12.11 12.08
N LEU A 117 -8.56 12.50 11.20
CA LEU A 117 -8.66 13.82 10.57
C LEU A 117 -9.67 14.66 11.36
#